data_AF-A0A0F3QFQ1-F1
#
_entry.id   AF-A0A0F3QFQ1-F1
#
_cell.length_a   1.000
_cell.length_b   1.000
_cell.length_c   1.000
_cell.angle_alpha   90.00
_cell.angle_beta   90.00
_cell.angle_gamma   90.00
#
_symmetry.space_group_name_H-M   'P 1'
#
loop_
_entity.id
_entity.type
_entity.pdbx_description
1 polymer ?
#
loop_
_entity_poly.entity_id
_entity_poly.type
_entity_poly.pdbx_seq_one_letter_code
_entity_poly.pdbx_strand_id
1 'polypeptide(L)'
;MKIKKQLFKLLLTTSIVSLPTIALSCSQTLKKDIYLDIQKISRVFLNRLTLSQIASIEKDNNIFYHFDKEGKHNFDDVKIEKGKLYLLKKDR
;
A
#
# COMPACT_ATOMS: atom_id res chain seq x y z
N MET A 1 30.46 46.85 -52.46
CA MET A 1 29.14 46.69 -51.83
C MET A 1 28.87 45.23 -51.44
N LYS A 2 29.46 44.71 -50.34
CA LYS A 2 29.25 43.30 -49.89
C LYS A 2 29.18 43.11 -48.37
N ILE A 3 29.19 44.18 -47.57
CA ILE A 3 29.30 44.08 -46.09
C ILE A 3 27.91 44.02 -45.41
N LYS A 4 26.84 44.48 -46.07
CA LYS A 4 25.49 44.53 -45.47
C LYS A 4 24.74 43.18 -45.44
N LYS A 5 25.19 42.15 -46.18
CA LYS A 5 24.46 40.86 -46.28
C LYS A 5 24.82 39.82 -45.21
N GLN A 6 25.91 40.00 -44.46
CA GLN A 6 26.32 39.05 -43.41
C GLN A 6 25.68 39.31 -42.04
N LEU A 7 25.36 40.57 -41.72
CA LEU A 7 24.73 40.93 -40.44
C LEU A 7 23.29 40.40 -40.29
N PHE A 8 22.57 40.20 -41.39
CA PHE A 8 21.19 39.69 -41.35
C PHE A 8 21.12 38.18 -41.04
N LYS A 9 22.19 37.43 -41.27
CA LYS A 9 22.24 35.99 -40.95
C LYS A 9 22.56 35.69 -39.48
N LEU A 10 23.08 36.67 -38.73
CA LEU A 10 23.43 36.48 -37.32
C LEU A 10 22.23 36.68 -36.37
N LEU A 11 21.15 37.30 -36.85
CA LEU A 11 19.97 37.64 -36.05
C LEU A 11 18.90 36.52 -36.00
N LEU A 12 19.08 35.42 -36.73
CA LEU A 12 18.11 34.31 -36.78
C LEU A 12 18.48 33.10 -35.91
N THR A 13 19.60 33.11 -35.20
CA THR A 13 20.09 31.92 -34.48
C THR A 13 19.84 31.93 -32.97
N THR A 14 19.19 32.95 -32.41
CA THR A 14 18.95 33.05 -30.96
C THR A 14 17.47 33.25 -30.62
N SER A 15 16.63 32.30 -31.02
CA SER A 15 15.28 32.16 -30.44
C SER A 15 14.78 30.74 -30.55
N ILE A 16 15.42 29.85 -29.80
CA ILE A 16 14.71 28.70 -29.24
C ILE A 16 15.11 28.66 -27.77
N VAL A 17 14.42 29.49 -27.01
CA VAL A 17 14.43 29.47 -25.55
C VAL A 17 13.99 28.07 -25.15
N SER A 18 14.88 27.34 -24.49
CA SER A 18 14.57 26.08 -23.82
C SER A 18 13.53 26.37 -22.73
N LEU A 19 12.26 26.21 -23.06
CA LEU A 19 11.23 26.05 -22.05
C LEU A 19 11.62 24.81 -21.26
N PRO A 20 11.84 24.90 -19.94
CA PRO A 20 11.90 23.69 -19.14
C PRO A 20 10.52 23.06 -19.30
N THR A 21 10.46 21.86 -19.88
CA THR A 21 9.34 20.98 -19.66
C THR A 21 9.35 20.72 -18.16
N ILE A 22 8.63 21.56 -17.42
CA ILE A 22 8.27 21.29 -16.04
C ILE A 22 7.40 20.04 -16.15
N ALA A 23 8.06 18.88 -16.08
CA ALA A 23 7.41 17.61 -15.85
C ALA A 23 6.80 17.73 -14.45
N LEU A 24 5.63 18.34 -14.39
CA LEU A 24 4.70 18.17 -13.29
C LEU A 24 4.40 16.68 -13.32
N SER A 25 5.20 15.90 -12.59
CA SER A 25 4.79 14.60 -12.13
C SER A 25 3.60 14.87 -11.22
N CYS A 26 2.43 15.00 -11.84
CA CYS A 26 1.16 14.85 -11.19
C CYS A 26 1.09 13.37 -10.82
N SER A 27 1.83 13.01 -9.79
CA SER A 27 1.52 11.84 -9.00
C SER A 27 0.23 12.22 -8.29
N GLN A 28 -0.89 12.14 -9.01
CA GLN A 28 -2.16 11.86 -8.39
C GLN A 28 -1.84 10.64 -7.53
N THR A 29 -1.67 10.89 -6.24
CA THR A 29 -1.83 9.87 -5.23
C THR A 29 -3.30 9.50 -5.30
N LEU A 30 -3.67 8.77 -6.37
CA LEU A 30 -4.68 7.74 -6.32
C LEU A 30 -4.27 6.96 -5.09
N LYS A 31 -4.89 7.31 -3.95
CA LYS A 31 -4.74 6.55 -2.71
C LYS A 31 -5.09 5.15 -3.15
N LYS A 32 -4.05 4.33 -3.32
CA LYS A 32 -4.22 2.98 -3.76
C LYS A 32 -4.90 2.34 -2.58
N ASP A 33 -6.22 2.19 -2.67
CA ASP A 33 -6.98 1.56 -1.60
C ASP A 33 -6.35 0.19 -1.39
N ILE A 34 -5.65 0.04 -0.26
CA ILE A 34 -4.93 -1.18 0.06
C ILE A 34 -5.97 -2.11 0.64
N TYR A 35 -6.54 -2.95 -0.20
CA TYR A 35 -7.48 -3.98 0.22
C TYR A 35 -6.71 -5.18 0.77
N LEU A 36 -7.22 -5.73 1.86
CA LEU A 36 -6.69 -6.94 2.46
C LEU A 36 -7.31 -8.15 1.76
N ASP A 37 -6.51 -8.89 0.99
CA ASP A 37 -6.89 -10.21 0.51
C ASP A 37 -6.76 -11.22 1.66
N ILE A 38 -7.88 -11.51 2.32
CA ILE A 38 -7.96 -12.42 3.47
C ILE A 38 -7.39 -13.81 3.14
N GLN A 39 -7.62 -14.29 1.90
CA GLN A 39 -7.13 -15.61 1.47
C GLN A 39 -5.59 -15.66 1.36
N LYS A 40 -4.94 -14.50 1.31
CA LYS A 40 -3.49 -14.34 1.24
C LYS A 40 -2.90 -13.63 2.45
N ILE A 41 -3.62 -13.56 3.58
CA ILE A 41 -3.05 -13.01 4.81
C ILE A 41 -1.78 -13.80 5.15
N SER A 42 -0.65 -13.10 5.06
CA SER A 42 0.65 -13.65 5.43
C SER A 42 0.96 -13.31 6.89
N ARG A 43 1.76 -14.15 7.55
CA ARG A 43 2.28 -13.84 8.90
C ARG A 43 3.02 -12.50 8.94
N VAL A 44 3.73 -12.16 7.86
CA VAL A 44 4.42 -10.88 7.71
C VAL A 44 3.45 -9.70 7.73
N PHE A 45 2.28 -9.85 7.10
CA PHE A 45 1.25 -8.82 7.13
C PHE A 45 0.65 -8.65 8.53
N LEU A 46 0.34 -9.75 9.22
CA LEU A 46 -0.18 -9.71 10.59
C LEU A 46 0.78 -8.98 11.55
N ASN A 47 2.10 -9.15 11.38
CA ASN A 47 3.10 -8.45 12.19
C ASN A 47 3.11 -6.93 12.01
N ARG A 48 2.46 -6.39 10.97
CA ARG A 48 2.33 -4.94 10.73
C ARG A 48 1.05 -4.35 11.33
N LEU A 49 0.14 -5.20 11.80
CA LEU A 49 -1.14 -4.78 12.34
C LEU A 49 -1.07 -4.64 13.87
N THR A 50 -1.88 -3.73 14.39
CA THR A 50 -2.13 -3.66 15.83
C THR A 50 -2.96 -4.87 16.29
N LEU A 51 -2.86 -5.23 17.57
CA LEU A 51 -3.65 -6.32 18.13
C LEU A 51 -5.16 -6.12 17.91
N SER A 52 -5.66 -4.88 18.00
CA SER A 52 -7.07 -4.56 17.75
C SER A 52 -7.50 -4.84 16.31
N GLN A 53 -6.63 -4.53 15.34
CA GLN A 53 -6.90 -4.83 13.93
C GLN A 53 -6.89 -6.35 13.68
N ILE A 54 -5.94 -7.07 14.27
CA ILE A 54 -5.89 -8.54 14.18
C ILE A 54 -7.15 -9.15 14.80
N ALA A 55 -7.57 -8.67 15.97
CA ALA A 55 -8.78 -9.14 16.64
C ALA A 55 -10.05 -8.84 15.82
N SER A 56 -10.15 -7.67 15.20
CA SER A 56 -11.28 -7.36 14.31
C SER A 56 -11.31 -8.31 13.11
N ILE A 57 -10.18 -8.52 12.45
CA ILE A 57 -10.10 -9.43 11.29
C ILE A 57 -10.47 -10.85 11.71
N GLU A 58 -10.00 -11.32 12.87
CA GLU A 58 -10.36 -12.64 13.40
C GLU A 58 -11.86 -12.77 13.65
N LYS A 59 -12.51 -11.78 14.28
CA LYS A 59 -13.97 -11.80 14.50
C LYS A 59 -14.76 -11.87 13.20
N ASP A 60 -14.30 -11.18 12.17
CA ASP A 60 -15.03 -11.08 10.91
C ASP A 60 -14.74 -12.27 9.97
N ASN A 61 -13.54 -12.85 10.03
CA ASN A 61 -13.06 -13.78 9.01
C ASN A 61 -12.52 -15.13 9.51
N ASN A 62 -12.38 -15.34 10.83
CA ASN A 62 -11.85 -16.58 11.41
C ASN A 62 -10.53 -17.03 10.77
N ILE A 63 -9.52 -16.15 10.81
CA ILE A 63 -8.21 -16.37 10.19
C ILE A 63 -7.33 -17.33 11.00
N PHE A 64 -7.59 -17.47 12.30
CA PHE A 64 -6.91 -18.42 13.18
C PHE A 64 -7.74 -19.69 13.37
N TYR A 65 -7.04 -20.81 13.42
CA TYR A 65 -7.63 -22.12 13.62
C TYR A 65 -6.61 -23.05 14.27
N HIS A 66 -7.10 -24.14 14.83
CA HIS A 66 -6.29 -25.22 15.36
C HIS A 66 -6.74 -26.55 14.76
N PHE A 67 -5.88 -27.56 14.84
CA PHE A 67 -6.21 -28.92 14.48
C PHE A 67 -6.30 -29.79 15.73
N ASP A 68 -7.32 -30.65 15.79
CA ASP A 68 -7.37 -31.77 16.73
C ASP A 68 -7.72 -33.08 16.01
N LYS A 69 -8.09 -34.13 16.75
CA LYS A 69 -8.38 -35.45 16.19
C LYS A 69 -9.58 -35.46 15.23
N GLU A 70 -10.48 -34.48 15.34
CA GLU A 70 -11.67 -34.34 14.49
C GLU A 70 -11.43 -33.43 13.28
N GLY A 71 -10.29 -32.73 13.24
CA GLY A 71 -9.87 -31.93 12.09
C GLY A 71 -9.64 -30.47 12.43
N LYS A 72 -10.01 -29.59 11.49
CA LYS A 72 -9.78 -28.14 11.59
C LYS A 72 -10.91 -27.48 12.36
N HIS A 73 -10.56 -26.71 13.38
CA HIS A 73 -11.51 -25.97 14.21
C HIS A 73 -11.09 -24.50 14.32
N ASN A 74 -12.05 -23.61 14.10
CA ASN A 74 -11.88 -22.19 14.37
C ASN A 74 -11.97 -21.93 15.88
N PHE A 75 -11.48 -20.77 16.32
CA PHE A 75 -11.73 -20.29 17.67
C PHE A 75 -13.09 -19.63 17.75
N ASP A 76 -13.68 -19.59 18.95
CA ASP A 76 -15.03 -19.07 19.15
C ASP A 76 -15.04 -17.56 19.37
N ASP A 77 -13.99 -17.03 19.99
CA ASP A 77 -13.84 -15.59 20.22
C ASP A 77 -12.36 -15.20 20.35
N VAL A 78 -12.12 -13.89 20.28
CA VAL A 78 -10.81 -13.27 20.44
C VAL A 78 -10.91 -12.11 21.42
N LYS A 79 -9.98 -12.10 22.38
CA LYS A 79 -9.89 -11.08 23.43
C LYS A 79 -8.50 -10.46 23.46
N ILE A 80 -8.43 -9.16 23.72
CA ILE A 80 -7.17 -8.47 24.00
C ILE A 80 -7.11 -8.16 25.49
N GLU A 81 -6.09 -8.66 26.17
CA GLU A 81 -5.88 -8.44 27.60
C GLU A 81 -4.39 -8.31 27.89
N LYS A 82 -3.99 -7.33 28.72
CA LYS A 82 -2.59 -7.10 29.13
C LYS A 82 -1.60 -7.05 27.95
N GLY A 83 -2.01 -6.41 26.84
CA GLY A 83 -1.18 -6.27 25.64
C GLY A 83 -0.95 -7.58 24.88
N LYS A 84 -1.79 -8.61 25.10
CA LYS A 84 -1.75 -9.88 24.39
C LYS A 84 -3.10 -10.18 23.75
N LEU A 85 -3.08 -10.88 22.64
CA LEU A 85 -4.26 -11.40 21.96
C LEU A 85 -4.46 -12.87 22.38
N TYR A 86 -5.65 -13.16 22.89
CA TYR A 86 -6.07 -14.48 23.33
C TYR A 86 -7.14 -15.00 22.39
N LEU A 87 -6.95 -16.22 21.91
CA LEU A 87 -7.94 -16.96 21.13
C LEU A 87 -8.66 -17.91 22.08
N LEU A 88 -9.98 -17.78 22.18
CA LEU A 88 -10.81 -18.53 23.11
C LEU A 88 -11.37 -19.75 22.39
N LYS A 89 -11.10 -20.93 22.95
CA LYS A 89 -11.72 -22.19 22.54
C LYS A 89 -12.85 -22.47 23.53
N LYS A 90 -14.02 -22.86 23.04
CA LYS A 90 -15.11 -23.35 23.87
C LYS A 90 -14.66 -24.63 24.57
N ASP A 91 -14.74 -24.63 25.90
CA ASP A 91 -14.62 -25.85 26.68
C ASP A 91 -15.75 -26.78 26.25
N ARG A 92 -15.36 -27.95 25.72
CA ARG A 92 -16.29 -29.02 25.35
C ARG A 92 -16.71 -29.79 26.59
#